data_AF-A0A928W6Y9-F1
#
_entry.id   AF-A0A928W6Y9-F1
#
_cell.length_a   1.000
_cell.length_b   1.000
_cell.length_c   1.000
_cell.angle_alpha   90.00
_cell.angle_beta   90.00
_cell.angle_gamma   90.00
#
_symmetry.space_group_name_H-M   'P 1'
#
loop_
_entity.id
_entity.type
_entity.pdbx_description
1 polymer ?
#
loop_
_entity_poly.entity_id
_entity_poly.type
_entity_poly.pdbx_seq_one_letter_code
_entity_poly.pdbx_strand_id
1 'polypeptide(L)'
;MIVTTKNDYQIDTERLINQLDELDELHPLDFRLAFGLTHEQAAEELCLEPQTMRAYLKNNPSRRVKKLAATIAKKWLSGERPLVDVKYLLEPR
;
A
#
# COMPACT_ATOMS: atom_id res chain seq x y z
N MET A 1 -7.97 -17.16 -35.49
CA MET A 1 -6.86 -16.37 -34.90
C MET A 1 -7.30 -15.98 -33.50
N ILE A 2 -6.72 -16.59 -32.46
CA ILE A 2 -7.03 -16.25 -31.07
C ILE A 2 -5.92 -15.31 -30.61
N VAL A 3 -6.28 -14.05 -30.37
CA VAL A 3 -5.39 -13.05 -29.75
C VAL A 3 -5.50 -13.27 -28.25
N THR A 4 -4.66 -14.14 -27.71
CA THR A 4 -4.45 -14.24 -26.26
C THR A 4 -3.57 -13.08 -25.83
N THR A 5 -4.20 -12.00 -25.34
CA THR A 5 -3.52 -10.98 -24.56
C THR A 5 -3.04 -11.62 -23.25
N LYS A 6 -1.79 -12.10 -23.26
CA LYS A 6 -1.04 -12.36 -22.03
C LYS A 6 -0.81 -11.00 -21.36
N ASN A 7 -1.64 -10.67 -20.38
CA ASN A 7 -1.27 -9.70 -19.37
C ASN A 7 -0.23 -10.37 -18.46
N ASP A 8 1.01 -10.43 -18.95
CA ASP A 8 2.19 -10.74 -18.12
C ASP A 8 2.45 -9.52 -17.23
N TYR A 9 1.62 -9.34 -16.19
CA TYR A 9 2.02 -8.61 -14.99
C TYR A 9 2.91 -9.55 -14.16
N GLN A 10 4.06 -9.93 -14.72
CA GLN A 10 5.20 -10.28 -13.89
C GLN A 10 5.64 -8.97 -13.26
N ILE A 11 5.03 -8.65 -12.13
CA ILE A 11 5.53 -7.62 -11.24
C ILE A 11 6.90 -8.12 -10.79
N ASP A 12 7.97 -7.53 -11.33
CA ASP A 12 9.34 -7.77 -10.91
C ASP A 12 9.43 -7.52 -9.40
N THR A 13 9.28 -8.58 -8.62
CA THR A 13 9.29 -8.53 -7.16
C THR A 13 10.58 -7.90 -6.65
N GLU A 14 11.72 -8.13 -7.32
CA GLU A 14 13.00 -7.51 -6.98
C GLU A 14 13.01 -6.00 -7.20
N ARG A 15 12.42 -5.53 -8.31
CA ARG A 15 12.30 -4.09 -8.59
C ARG A 15 11.37 -3.41 -7.60
N LEU A 16 10.33 -4.13 -7.20
CA LEU A 16 9.36 -3.68 -6.22
C LEU A 16 9.95 -3.62 -4.80
N ILE A 17 10.77 -4.60 -4.42
CA ILE A 17 11.52 -4.62 -3.17
C ILE A 17 12.51 -3.45 -3.11
N ASN A 18 13.24 -3.18 -4.20
CA ASN A 18 14.17 -2.06 -4.26
C ASN A 18 13.47 -0.69 -4.14
N GLN A 19 12.32 -0.50 -4.79
CA GLN A 19 11.54 0.73 -4.66
C GLN A 19 10.83 0.84 -3.28
N LEU A 20 10.55 -0.30 -2.64
CA LEU A 20 10.04 -0.33 -1.27
C LEU A 20 11.07 0.12 -0.24
N ASP A 21 12.36 -0.18 -0.46
CA ASP A 21 13.40 0.31 0.44
C ASP A 21 13.46 1.85 0.45
N GLU A 22 13.18 2.49 -0.68
CA GLU A 22 13.06 3.96 -0.80
C GLU A 22 11.77 4.55 -0.22
N LEU A 23 10.80 3.71 0.16
CA LEU A 23 9.49 4.14 0.64
C LEU A 23 9.57 4.58 2.12
N ASP A 24 9.99 5.83 2.37
CA ASP A 24 10.12 6.39 3.71
C ASP A 24 8.77 6.76 4.35
N GLU A 25 7.79 7.14 3.52
CA GLU A 25 6.46 7.59 3.97
C GLU A 25 5.37 7.08 3.00
N LEU A 26 4.26 6.59 3.57
CA LEU A 26 3.11 6.11 2.81
C LEU A 26 1.82 6.71 3.36
N HIS A 27 0.93 7.18 2.51
CA HIS A 27 -0.38 7.62 3.00
C HIS A 27 -1.22 6.41 3.47
N PRO A 28 -1.92 6.47 4.61
CA PRO A 28 -2.79 5.39 5.10
C PRO A 28 -3.85 4.93 4.10
N LEU A 29 -4.36 5.85 3.29
CA LEU A 29 -5.31 5.52 2.22
C LEU A 29 -4.67 4.75 1.07
N ASP A 30 -3.41 5.05 0.74
CA ASP A 30 -2.68 4.35 -0.32
C ASP A 30 -2.29 2.95 0.17
N PHE A 31 -1.89 2.82 1.44
CA PHE A 31 -1.75 1.53 2.12
C PHE A 31 -3.05 0.69 2.01
N ARG A 32 -4.18 1.29 2.40
CA ARG A 32 -5.48 0.62 2.32
C ARG A 32 -5.79 0.11 0.91
N LEU A 33 -5.58 0.95 -0.11
CA LEU A 33 -5.84 0.60 -1.50
C LEU A 33 -4.91 -0.50 -2.00
N ALA A 34 -3.60 -0.39 -1.74
CA ALA A 34 -2.60 -1.33 -2.22
C ALA A 34 -2.81 -2.76 -1.72
N PHE A 35 -3.29 -2.90 -0.48
CA PHE A 35 -3.57 -4.18 0.16
C PHE A 35 -5.04 -4.59 0.09
N GLY A 36 -5.90 -3.86 -0.64
CA GLY A 36 -7.31 -4.20 -0.81
C GLY A 36 -8.14 -4.20 0.49
N LEU A 37 -7.74 -3.39 1.46
CA LEU A 37 -8.34 -3.36 2.80
C LEU A 37 -9.57 -2.45 2.87
N THR A 38 -10.49 -2.76 3.79
CA THR A 38 -11.52 -1.81 4.21
C THR A 38 -10.92 -0.70 5.09
N HIS A 39 -11.68 0.36 5.38
CA HIS A 39 -11.20 1.43 6.26
C HIS A 39 -10.98 0.91 7.68
N GLU A 40 -11.81 -0.01 8.14
CA GLU A 40 -11.76 -0.63 9.45
C GLU A 40 -10.54 -1.53 9.57
N GLN A 41 -10.30 -2.40 8.58
CA GLN A 41 -9.12 -3.28 8.56
C GLN A 41 -7.83 -2.48 8.52
N ALA A 42 -7.73 -1.48 7.62
CA ALA A 42 -6.54 -0.67 7.56
C ALA A 42 -6.35 0.19 8.82
N ALA A 43 -7.43 0.59 9.50
CA ALA A 43 -7.33 1.30 10.77
C ALA A 43 -6.78 0.39 11.88
N GLU A 44 -7.26 -0.85 11.97
CA GLU A 44 -6.76 -1.86 12.90
C GLU A 44 -5.25 -2.09 12.72
N GLU A 45 -4.81 -2.30 11.48
CA GLU A 45 -3.38 -2.52 11.17
C GLU A 45 -2.51 -1.33 11.52
N LEU A 46 -3.00 -0.10 11.29
CA LEU A 46 -2.29 1.12 11.64
C LEU A 46 -2.47 1.55 13.10
N CYS A 47 -3.17 0.75 13.92
CA CYS A 47 -3.52 1.09 15.31
C CYS A 47 -4.23 2.45 15.42
N LEU A 48 -5.19 2.70 14.54
CA LEU A 48 -6.00 3.91 14.45
C LEU A 48 -7.48 3.59 14.66
N GLU A 49 -8.24 4.61 15.02
CA GLU A 49 -9.70 4.55 14.98
C GLU A 49 -10.21 4.53 13.52
N PRO A 50 -11.25 3.75 13.18
CA PRO A 50 -11.84 3.73 11.84
C PRO A 50 -12.26 5.11 11.32
N GLN A 51 -12.77 5.96 12.23
CA GLN A 51 -13.13 7.35 11.90
C GLN A 51 -11.92 8.21 11.51
N THR A 52 -10.77 7.97 12.13
CA THR A 52 -9.52 8.66 11.80
C THR A 52 -9.04 8.26 10.42
N MET A 53 -9.16 6.97 10.07
CA MET A 53 -8.83 6.49 8.73
C MET A 53 -9.71 7.17 7.66
N ARG A 54 -11.02 7.28 7.90
CA ARG A 54 -11.94 7.98 6.97
C ARG A 54 -11.65 9.48 6.90
N ALA A 55 -11.21 10.11 7.99
CA ALA A 55 -10.88 11.53 8.02
C ALA A 55 -9.69 11.88 7.10
N TYR A 56 -8.80 10.92 6.81
CA TYR A 56 -7.69 11.14 5.88
C TYR A 56 -8.10 11.34 4.42
N LEU A 57 -9.39 11.21 4.08
CA LEU A 57 -9.92 11.65 2.77
C LEU A 57 -9.87 13.18 2.61
N LYS A 58 -9.88 13.92 3.73
CA LYS A 58 -9.89 15.38 3.75
C LYS A 58 -8.69 15.97 4.50
N ASN A 59 -8.11 15.20 5.41
CA ASN A 59 -7.02 15.64 6.27
C ASN A 59 -5.71 14.93 5.90
N ASN A 60 -4.59 15.64 6.05
CA ASN A 60 -3.29 15.00 5.92
C ASN A 60 -2.92 14.24 7.22
N PRO A 61 -2.52 12.97 7.13
CA PRO A 61 -2.02 12.20 8.26
C PRO A 61 -0.69 12.77 8.73
N SER A 62 -0.41 12.60 10.02
CA SER A 62 0.89 12.98 10.58
C SER A 62 2.02 12.16 9.97
N ARG A 63 3.23 12.73 9.96
CA ARG A 63 4.44 12.06 9.49
C ARG A 63 4.67 10.69 10.16
N ARG A 64 4.37 10.59 11.46
CA ARG A 64 4.47 9.34 12.23
C ARG A 64 3.56 8.25 11.68
N VAL A 65 2.32 8.61 11.35
CA VAL A 65 1.34 7.66 10.78
C VAL A 65 1.77 7.23 9.38
N LYS A 66 2.31 8.16 8.57
CA LYS A 66 2.81 7.81 7.23
C LYS A 66 3.99 6.82 7.27
N LYS A 67 4.92 7.02 8.21
CA LYS A 67 6.04 6.10 8.44
C LYS A 67 5.58 4.73 8.93
N LEU A 68 4.57 4.69 9.80
CA LEU A 68 3.98 3.44 10.28
C LEU A 68 3.37 2.65 9.11
N ALA A 69 2.58 3.31 8.26
CA ALA A 69 1.99 2.69 7.08
C ALA A 69 3.05 2.14 6.12
N ALA A 70 4.13 2.89 5.87
CA ALA A 70 5.25 2.44 5.06
C ALA A 70 5.93 1.20 5.67
N THR A 71 6.19 1.23 6.98
CA THR A 71 6.86 0.13 7.70
C THR A 71 6.05 -1.16 7.63
N ILE A 72 4.73 -1.07 7.85
CA ILE A 72 3.83 -2.23 7.79
C ILE A 72 3.73 -2.74 6.35
N ALA A 73 3.65 -1.85 5.36
CA ALA A 73 3.66 -2.22 3.96
C ALA A 73 4.91 -3.03 3.60
N LYS A 74 6.12 -2.53 3.95
CA LYS A 74 7.39 -3.24 3.71
C LYS A 74 7.38 -4.63 4.35
N LYS A 75 6.93 -4.73 5.61
CA LYS A 75 6.84 -6.02 6.32
C LYS A 75 5.95 -7.02 5.59
N TRP A 76 4.79 -6.58 5.09
CA TRP A 76 3.86 -7.45 4.39
C TRP A 76 4.37 -7.88 3.01
N LEU A 77 5.08 -6.99 2.35
CA LEU A 77 5.71 -7.23 1.05
C LEU A 77 6.88 -8.21 1.16
N SER A 78 7.63 -8.15 2.26
CA SER A 78 8.68 -9.12 2.56
C SER A 78 8.17 -10.51 2.99
N GLY A 79 6.86 -10.66 3.24
CA GLY A 79 6.27 -11.82 3.91
C GLY A 79 5.19 -12.59 3.12
N GLU A 80 5.17 -12.50 1.79
CA GLU A 80 4.25 -13.24 0.90
C GLU A 80 2.74 -12.95 1.07
N ARG A 81 2.33 -11.69 1.30
CA ARG A 81 0.91 -11.32 1.09
C ARG A 81 0.66 -10.94 -0.37
N PRO A 82 -0.32 -11.56 -1.06
CA PRO A 82 -0.70 -11.12 -2.40
C PRO A 82 -1.30 -9.72 -2.34
N LEU A 83 -0.67 -8.78 -3.04
CA LEU A 83 -1.16 -7.42 -3.22
C LEU A 83 -2.27 -7.42 -4.24
N VAL A 84 -3.26 -6.56 -4.03
CA VAL A 84 -4.36 -6.39 -5.00
C VAL A 84 -3.95 -5.42 -6.10
N ASP A 85 -3.16 -4.38 -5.79
CA ASP A 85 -2.65 -3.45 -6.80
C ASP A 85 -1.46 -2.62 -6.26
N VAL A 86 -0.23 -2.96 -6.68
CA VAL A 86 1.00 -2.35 -6.14
C VAL A 86 1.28 -0.96 -6.69
N LYS A 87 0.58 -0.60 -7.77
CA LYS A 87 0.75 0.67 -8.48
C LYS A 87 0.57 1.88 -7.55
N TYR A 88 -0.32 1.78 -6.57
CA TYR A 88 -0.60 2.85 -5.61
C TYR A 88 0.52 3.12 -4.60
N LEU A 89 1.43 2.17 -4.35
CA LEU A 89 2.55 2.38 -3.43
C LEU A 89 3.68 3.18 -4.09
N LEU A 90 3.87 3.02 -5.40
CA LEU A 90 5.09 3.42 -6.10
C LEU A 90 4.92 4.67 -6.96
N GLU A 91 3.68 5.14 -7.15
CA GLU A 91 3.43 6.35 -7.91
C GLU A 91 3.69 7.58 -7.02
N PRO A 92 4.69 8.42 -7.35
CA PRO A 92 4.81 9.73 -6.73
C PRO A 92 3.60 10.59 -7.15
N ARG A 93 2.93 11.20 -6.16
CA ARG A 93 1.90 12.22 -6.37
C ARG A 93 2.50 13.57 -6.73
#